data_AF-A0A8H4QM81-F1
#
_entry.id   AF-A0A8H4QM81-F1
#
_cell.length_a   1.000
_cell.length_b   1.000
_cell.length_c   1.000
_cell.angle_alpha   90.00
_cell.angle_beta   90.00
_cell.angle_gamma   90.00
#
_symmetry.space_group_name_H-M   'P 1'
#
loop_
_entity.id
_entity.type
_entity.pdbx_description
1 polymer ?
#
loop_
_entity_poly.entity_id
_entity_poly.type
_entity_poly.pdbx_seq_one_letter_code
_entity_poly.pdbx_strand_id
1 'polypeptide(L)'
;MKSFLDFQDTSQYLKQCKYCYTEFRIDFKCFGTCRGKFVAKWKDFGKGYSAHDYKWTSHFSSFLDLEVQFNPGSIFKAFQQEELSEFDFLSLLDPRNKKVMFDNAW
;
A
#
# COMPACT_ATOMS: atom_id res chain seq x y z
N MET A 1 18.66 -24.98 10.69
CA MET A 1 17.56 -24.07 11.09
C MET A 1 17.51 -22.96 10.05
N LYS A 2 16.62 -23.07 9.06
CA LYS A 2 16.35 -22.01 8.07
C LYS A 2 14.93 -21.53 8.34
N SER A 3 14.80 -20.42 9.08
CA SER A 3 13.52 -19.78 9.33
C SER A 3 13.73 -18.28 9.31
N PHE A 4 13.90 -17.75 8.11
CA PHE A 4 13.49 -16.40 7.81
C PHE A 4 12.67 -16.54 6.55
N LEU A 5 11.42 -16.12 6.67
CA LEU A 5 10.48 -16.00 5.58
C LEU A 5 11.24 -15.35 4.42
N ASP A 6 11.38 -16.07 3.30
CA ASP A 6 11.81 -15.46 2.05
C ASP A 6 10.73 -14.41 1.72
N PHE A 7 10.91 -13.20 2.22
CA PHE A 7 10.45 -11.99 1.57
C PHE A 7 11.10 -12.08 0.19
N GLN A 8 10.42 -12.70 -0.77
CA GLN A 8 10.66 -12.36 -2.16
C GLN A 8 10.47 -10.85 -2.20
N ASP A 9 11.57 -10.16 -2.44
CA ASP A 9 11.67 -8.71 -2.50
C ASP A 9 10.69 -8.20 -3.58
N THR A 10 9.45 -7.93 -3.17
CA THR A 10 8.36 -7.44 -4.02
C THR A 10 8.43 -5.92 -4.21
N SER A 11 9.59 -5.31 -4.00
CA SER A 11 9.88 -3.95 -4.48
C SER A 11 9.67 -3.81 -6.01
N GLN A 12 9.60 -4.93 -6.74
CA GLN A 12 9.41 -4.97 -8.19
C GLN A 12 8.00 -4.60 -8.72
N TYR A 13 6.99 -4.34 -7.88
CA TYR A 13 5.63 -4.04 -8.38
C TYR A 13 4.92 -2.85 -7.73
N LEU A 14 5.65 -1.77 -7.42
CA LEU A 14 4.97 -0.49 -7.15
C LEU A 14 4.24 -0.04 -8.43
N LYS A 15 2.92 0.12 -8.33
CA LYS A 15 2.06 0.61 -9.41
C LYS A 15 1.64 2.05 -9.12
N GLN A 16 1.35 2.79 -10.17
CA GLN A 16 0.92 4.17 -10.08
C GLN A 16 -0.43 4.36 -10.77
N CYS A 17 -1.26 5.22 -10.21
CA CYS A 17 -2.43 5.71 -10.92
C CYS A 17 -2.02 6.81 -11.90
N LYS A 18 -2.55 6.75 -13.13
CA LYS A 18 -2.30 7.79 -14.15
C LYS A 18 -3.06 9.08 -13.91
N TYR A 19 -4.15 9.04 -13.12
CA TYR A 19 -5.11 10.15 -12.99
C TYR A 19 -5.12 10.78 -11.60
N CYS A 20 -4.30 10.26 -10.68
CA CYS A 20 -4.15 10.87 -9.36
C CYS A 20 -2.79 10.51 -8.76
N TYR A 21 -2.35 11.31 -7.79
CA TYR A 21 -1.13 11.10 -7.03
C TYR A 21 -1.28 9.91 -6.07
N THR A 22 -1.38 8.69 -6.61
CA THR A 22 -1.54 7.46 -5.85
C THR A 22 -0.57 6.41 -6.35
N GLU A 23 0.14 5.79 -5.41
CA GLU A 23 0.97 4.62 -5.62
C GLU A 23 0.41 3.46 -4.81
N PHE A 24 0.52 2.23 -5.32
CA PHE A 24 0.08 1.04 -4.61
C PHE A 24 1.01 -0.14 -4.83
N ARG A 25 1.19 -0.94 -3.78
CA ARG A 25 1.96 -2.18 -3.82
C ARG A 25 1.03 -3.34 -3.49
N ILE A 26 1.16 -4.41 -4.27
CA ILE A 26 0.40 -5.63 -4.07
C ILE A 26 1.38 -6.71 -3.62
N ASP A 27 1.23 -7.15 -2.38
CA ASP A 27 2.05 -8.20 -1.79
C ASP A 27 1.20 -9.46 -1.60
N PHE A 28 1.83 -10.62 -1.70
CA PHE A 28 1.18 -11.91 -1.45
C PHE A 28 1.94 -12.65 -0.36
N LYS A 29 1.23 -13.25 0.58
CA LYS A 29 1.82 -14.08 1.63
C LYS A 29 1.07 -15.38 1.76
N CYS A 30 1.79 -16.49 1.78
CA CYS A 30 1.23 -17.81 2.05
C CYS A 30 1.17 -18.05 3.57
N PHE A 31 0.06 -18.62 4.01
CA PHE A 31 -0.22 -18.97 5.40
C PHE A 31 -0.74 -20.42 5.41
N GLY A 32 0.17 -21.39 5.48
CA GLY A 32 -0.18 -22.80 5.27
C GLY A 32 -0.74 -23.03 3.86
N THR A 33 -1.98 -23.53 3.77
CA THR A 33 -2.70 -23.75 2.49
C THR A 33 -3.38 -22.49 1.94
N CYS A 34 -3.50 -21.42 2.73
CA CYS A 34 -4.14 -20.18 2.32
C CYS A 34 -3.14 -19.17 1.73
N ARG A 35 -3.58 -18.35 0.77
CA ARG A 35 -2.80 -17.24 0.21
C ARG A 35 -3.51 -15.92 0.47
N GLY A 36 -2.89 -15.06 1.29
CA GLY A 36 -3.33 -13.69 1.52
C GLY A 36 -2.81 -12.73 0.45
N LYS A 37 -3.65 -11.77 0.05
CA LYS A 37 -3.28 -10.66 -0.83
C LYS A 37 -3.38 -9.35 -0.04
N PHE A 38 -2.30 -8.59 -0.03
CA PHE A 38 -2.19 -7.30 0.64
C PHE A 38 -2.10 -6.20 -0.40
N VAL A 39 -2.87 -5.15 -0.21
CA VAL A 39 -2.83 -3.96 -1.06
C VAL A 39 -2.49 -2.78 -0.18
N ALA A 40 -1.24 -2.32 -0.25
CA ALA A 40 -0.81 -1.07 0.35
C ALA A 40 -1.04 0.06 -0.64
N LYS A 41 -1.63 1.17 -0.18
CA LYS A 41 -1.95 2.34 -1.00
C LYS A 41 -1.41 3.60 -0.34
N TRP A 42 -0.62 4.36 -1.07
CA TRP A 42 -0.15 5.69 -0.68
C TRP A 42 -0.79 6.72 -1.61
N LYS A 43 -1.36 7.77 -1.04
CA LYS A 43 -2.01 8.83 -1.78
C LYS A 43 -1.54 10.17 -1.27
N ASP A 44 -0.96 10.97 -2.16
CA ASP A 44 -0.62 12.35 -1.85
C ASP A 44 -1.84 13.24 -2.08
N PHE A 45 -2.27 13.91 -1.02
CA PHE A 45 -3.37 14.87 -1.06
C PHE A 45 -2.86 16.31 -1.23
N GLY A 46 -1.55 16.55 -1.20
CA GLY A 46 -0.96 17.87 -1.06
C GLY A 46 -1.16 18.44 0.34
N LYS A 47 -0.68 19.67 0.54
CA LYS A 47 -0.72 20.33 1.85
C LYS A 47 -2.11 20.88 2.20
N GLY A 48 -2.99 21.00 1.22
CA GLY A 48 -4.33 21.58 1.36
C GLY A 48 -4.33 23.11 1.44
N TYR A 49 -3.24 23.76 1.05
CA TYR A 49 -3.10 25.22 1.05
C TYR A 49 -3.43 25.86 -0.30
N SER A 50 -3.48 25.05 -1.37
CA SER A 50 -3.80 25.50 -2.72
C SER A 50 -5.08 24.85 -3.22
N ALA A 51 -5.91 25.61 -3.94
CA ALA A 51 -7.04 25.06 -4.68
C ALA A 51 -6.60 24.02 -5.74
N HIS A 52 -5.32 24.01 -6.11
CA HIS A 52 -4.72 23.01 -7.01
C HIS A 52 -4.23 21.76 -6.29
N ASP A 53 -4.20 21.73 -4.95
CA ASP A 53 -3.84 20.52 -4.21
C ASP A 53 -4.89 19.43 -4.47
N TYR A 54 -4.43 18.18 -4.60
CA TYR A 54 -5.31 17.06 -4.91
C TYR A 54 -6.46 16.92 -3.89
N LYS A 55 -6.20 17.28 -2.62
CA LYS A 55 -7.22 17.37 -1.56
C LYS A 55 -8.43 18.20 -2.00
N TRP A 56 -8.20 19.37 -2.58
CA TRP A 56 -9.25 20.28 -3.02
C TRP A 56 -9.80 19.88 -4.39
N THR A 57 -8.93 19.60 -5.37
CA THR A 57 -9.37 19.28 -6.74
C THR A 57 -10.20 18.01 -6.83
N SER A 58 -10.00 17.04 -5.92
CA SER A 58 -10.81 15.81 -5.89
C SER A 58 -12.30 16.04 -5.56
N HIS A 59 -12.64 17.17 -4.93
CA HIS A 59 -14.03 17.57 -4.69
C HIS A 59 -14.69 18.21 -5.91
N PHE A 60 -13.89 18.70 -6.86
CA PHE A 60 -14.36 19.30 -8.10
C PHE A 60 -14.18 18.26 -9.21
N SER A 61 -15.16 17.35 -9.30
CA SER A 61 -15.22 16.14 -10.15
C SER A 61 -14.80 16.29 -11.63
N SER A 62 -14.63 17.51 -12.16
CA SER A 62 -14.28 17.82 -13.54
C SER A 62 -12.79 17.71 -13.89
N PHE A 63 -11.89 17.48 -12.94
CA PHE A 63 -10.43 17.41 -13.18
C PHE A 63 -9.88 15.98 -13.32
N LEU A 64 -10.74 14.96 -13.31
CA LEU A 64 -10.35 13.55 -13.19
C LEU A 64 -9.76 12.90 -14.46
N ASP A 65 -9.82 13.58 -15.61
CA ASP A 65 -9.37 13.01 -16.89
C ASP A 65 -7.97 13.47 -17.33
N LEU A 66 -7.32 14.37 -16.59
CA LEU A 66 -5.96 14.81 -16.91
C LEU A 66 -4.94 13.82 -16.34
N GLU A 67 -4.03 13.34 -17.21
CA GLU A 67 -2.92 12.50 -16.78
C GLU A 67 -1.98 13.32 -15.87
N VAL A 68 -1.70 12.75 -14.70
CA VAL A 68 -0.84 13.36 -13.69
C VAL A 68 0.56 12.79 -13.83
N GLN A 69 1.55 13.67 -13.97
CA GLN A 69 2.96 13.30 -14.08
C GLN A 69 3.65 13.45 -12.72
N PHE A 70 4.26 12.36 -12.22
CA PHE A 70 5.07 12.36 -11.01
C PHE A 70 6.07 11.19 -11.04
N ASN A 71 7.19 11.33 -10.32
CA ASN A 71 8.25 10.33 -10.34
C ASN A 71 7.81 9.02 -9.65
N PRO A 72 7.97 7.85 -10.30
CA PRO A 72 7.78 6.54 -9.67
C PRO A 72 8.50 6.39 -8.32
N GLY A 73 7.73 6.01 -7.32
CA GLY A 73 8.18 5.81 -5.94
C GLY A 73 8.34 7.09 -5.13
N SER A 74 8.06 8.28 -5.68
CA SER A 74 8.23 9.53 -4.94
C SER A 74 7.27 9.66 -3.76
N ILE A 75 6.01 9.26 -3.92
CA ILE A 75 5.00 9.33 -2.86
C ILE A 75 5.31 8.26 -1.82
N PHE A 76 5.50 7.02 -2.23
CA PHE A 76 5.91 5.91 -1.36
C PHE A 76 7.13 6.29 -0.49
N LYS A 77 8.19 6.83 -1.10
CA LYS A 77 9.39 7.27 -0.38
C LYS A 77 9.08 8.35 0.63
N ALA A 78 8.24 9.34 0.30
CA ALA A 78 7.87 10.40 1.24
C ALA A 78 7.19 9.86 2.51
N PHE A 79 6.39 8.79 2.39
CA PHE A 79 5.79 8.11 3.54
C PHE A 79 6.76 7.21 4.31
N GLN A 80 7.88 6.80 3.70
CA GLN A 80 8.92 5.99 4.35
C GLN A 80 10.00 6.81 5.06
N GLN A 81 9.94 8.15 5.03
CA GLN A 81 10.99 9.02 5.59
C GLN A 81 11.05 9.04 7.13
N GLU A 82 10.18 8.30 7.81
CA GLU A 82 10.30 8.03 9.23
C GLU A 82 10.67 6.56 9.42
N GLU A 83 11.43 6.24 10.48
CA GLU A 83 11.69 4.88 10.99
C GLU A 83 10.37 4.19 11.39
N LEU A 84 9.44 4.05 10.46
CA LEU A 84 8.22 3.31 10.64
C LEU A 84 8.66 1.87 10.73
N SER A 85 8.66 1.39 11.97
CA SER A 85 8.69 -0.01 12.37
C SER A 85 8.14 -0.87 11.24
N GLU A 86 8.92 -1.85 10.80
CA GLU A 86 8.51 -2.86 9.83
C GLU A 86 7.02 -3.16 10.00
N PHE A 87 6.21 -2.87 8.98
CA PHE A 87 4.76 -2.99 9.06
C PHE A 87 4.40 -4.45 9.41
N ASP A 88 4.12 -4.71 10.69
CA ASP A 88 3.77 -6.05 11.15
C ASP A 88 2.28 -6.30 10.89
N PHE A 89 1.99 -6.85 9.72
CA PHE A 89 0.64 -7.30 9.37
C PHE A 89 0.00 -8.20 10.45
N LEU A 90 0.80 -9.01 11.16
CA LEU A 90 0.29 -9.92 12.18
C LEU A 90 -0.26 -9.17 13.41
N SER A 91 0.22 -7.95 13.67
CA SER A 91 -0.29 -7.09 14.75
C SER A 91 -1.71 -6.60 14.52
N LEU A 92 -2.16 -6.52 13.26
CA LEU A 92 -3.50 -6.05 12.88
C LEU A 92 -4.55 -7.15 12.85
N LEU A 93 -4.13 -8.42 12.96
CA LEU A 93 -5.05 -9.54 12.97
C LEU A 93 -5.69 -9.68 14.36
N ASP A 94 -7.02 -9.52 14.43
CA ASP A 94 -7.79 -9.96 15.59
C ASP A 94 -7.48 -11.44 15.88
N PRO A 95 -7.29 -11.86 17.15
CA PRO A 95 -7.00 -13.25 17.50
C PRO A 95 -7.97 -14.28 16.88
N ARG A 96 -9.24 -13.90 16.67
CA ARG A 96 -10.25 -14.72 16.00
C ARG A 96 -9.94 -14.88 14.51
N ASN A 97 -9.52 -13.80 13.85
CA ASN A 97 -9.12 -13.82 12.43
C ASN A 97 -7.81 -14.58 12.22
N LYS A 98 -6.88 -14.49 13.19
CA LYS A 98 -5.65 -15.28 13.21
C LYS A 98 -5.95 -16.78 13.29
N LYS A 99 -6.85 -17.20 14.17
CA LYS A 99 -7.27 -18.61 14.25
C LYS A 99 -7.92 -19.08 12.94
N VAL A 100 -8.80 -18.28 12.35
CA VAL A 100 -9.49 -18.64 11.09
C VAL A 100 -8.54 -18.75 9.90
N MET A 101 -7.57 -17.84 9.77
CA MET A 101 -6.66 -17.81 8.62
C MET A 101 -5.50 -18.82 8.70
N PHE A 102 -5.10 -19.23 9.91
CA PHE A 102 -3.88 -20.02 10.11
C PHE A 102 -4.10 -21.41 10.71
N ASP A 103 -5.20 -21.65 11.44
CA ASP A 103 -5.44 -22.93 12.13
C ASP A 103 -6.48 -23.82 11.43
N ASN A 104 -7.20 -23.32 10.41
CA ASN A 104 -8.18 -24.08 9.63
C ASN A 104 -7.64 -24.57 8.26
N ALA A 105 -6.32 -24.64 8.10
CA ALA A 105 -5.70 -25.30 6.97
C ALA A 105 -5.90 -26.84 7.10
N TRP A 106 -7.08 -27.31 6.71
CA TRP A 106 -7.35 -28.73 6.47
C TRP A 106 -6.87 -29.10 5.07
#